data_AF-A0A8T0UQ29-F1
#
_entry.id   AF-A0A8T0UQ29-F1
#
_cell.length_a   1.000
_cell.length_b   1.000
_cell.length_c   1.000
_cell.angle_alpha   90.00
_cell.angle_beta   90.00
_cell.angle_gamma   90.00
#
_symmetry.space_group_name_H-M   'P 1'
#
loop_
_entity.id
_entity.type
_entity.pdbx_description
1 polymer ?
#
loop_
_entity_poly.entity_id
_entity_poly.type
_entity_poly.pdbx_seq_one_letter_code
_entity_poly.pdbx_strand_id
1 'polypeptide(L)'
;MAGTASAADPGTAFKLLLSCPAGLPRSRVSVKFGQSFDRIPHPDAALEESISQIWNQRLQRNPSLYNGTKFRVCICSSILICSFCCSTDTWRCRHLVIKTY
;
A
#
# COMPACT_ATOMS: atom_id res chain seq x y z
N MET A 1 22.54 21.37 -20.13
CA MET A 1 21.91 21.81 -18.87
C MET A 1 21.56 20.57 -18.07
N ALA A 2 22.47 20.13 -17.18
CA ALA A 2 22.25 18.98 -16.31
C ALA A 2 21.41 19.42 -15.11
N GLY A 3 20.22 18.83 -14.95
CA GLY A 3 19.39 19.05 -13.78
C GLY A 3 20.06 18.40 -12.57
N THR A 4 20.52 19.24 -11.64
CA THR A 4 21.01 18.80 -10.33
C THR A 4 19.84 18.18 -9.56
N ALA A 5 19.89 16.85 -9.37
CA ALA A 5 19.04 16.18 -8.42
C ALA A 5 19.35 16.77 -7.04
N SER A 6 18.42 17.56 -6.51
CA SER A 6 18.50 18.07 -5.14
C SER A 6 18.63 16.87 -4.21
N ALA A 7 19.77 16.76 -3.53
CA ALA A 7 20.01 15.74 -2.52
C ALA A 7 18.95 15.95 -1.43
N ALA A 8 17.93 15.08 -1.43
CA ALA A 8 16.88 15.10 -0.44
C ALA A 8 17.52 14.98 0.95
N ASP A 9 17.21 15.94 1.82
CA ASP A 9 17.64 15.94 3.21
C ASP A 9 17.26 14.59 3.84
N PRO A 10 18.23 13.79 4.35
CA PRO A 10 17.98 12.42 4.82
C PRO A 10 16.92 12.35 5.93
N GLY A 11 16.64 13.47 6.62
CA GLY A 11 15.54 13.60 7.58
C GLY A 11 14.13 13.53 6.99
N THR A 12 13.97 13.57 5.66
CA THR A 12 12.66 13.59 4.96
C THR A 12 12.32 12.27 4.25
N ALA A 13 13.17 11.25 4.36
CA ALA A 13 13.02 9.98 3.63
C ALA A 13 11.82 9.12 4.08
N PHE A 14 11.22 9.45 5.23
CA PHE A 14 10.08 8.72 5.78
C PHE A 14 9.03 9.68 6.34
N LYS A 15 7.77 9.24 6.27
CA LYS A 15 6.64 9.89 6.94
C LYS A 15 6.02 8.91 7.91
N LEU A 16 5.97 9.28 9.19
CA LEU A 16 5.29 8.46 10.20
C LEU A 16 3.77 8.54 9.97
N LEU A 17 3.15 7.41 9.64
CA LEU A 17 1.70 7.34 9.38
C LEU A 17 0.91 6.95 10.64
N LEU A 18 1.54 6.27 11.60
CA LEU A 18 0.90 5.88 12.86
C LEU A 18 1.96 5.72 13.95
N SER A 19 1.74 6.34 15.12
CA SER A 19 2.52 6.13 16.34
C SER A 19 1.73 5.31 17.36
N CYS A 20 2.39 4.39 18.06
CA CYS A 20 1.80 3.55 19.10
C CYS A 20 2.62 3.67 20.39
N PRO A 21 2.29 4.64 21.28
CA PRO A 21 3.10 4.96 22.47
C PRO A 21 3.12 3.84 23.52
N ALA A 22 1.99 3.15 23.71
CA ALA A 22 1.93 1.86 24.40
C ALA A 22 1.67 0.81 23.32
N GLY A 23 2.62 -0.11 23.11
CA GLY A 23 2.54 -1.11 22.03
C GLY A 23 1.18 -1.78 21.91
N LEU A 24 0.78 -2.13 20.69
CA LEU A 24 -0.54 -2.72 20.44
C LEU A 24 -0.47 -4.25 20.53
N PRO A 25 -1.12 -4.89 21.52
CA PRO A 25 -1.23 -6.34 21.54
C PRO A 25 -2.10 -6.82 20.37
N ARG A 26 -1.89 -8.07 19.92
CA ARG A 26 -2.63 -8.66 18.80
C ARG A 26 -4.15 -8.59 18.97
N SER A 27 -4.65 -8.73 20.19
CA SER A 27 -6.09 -8.63 20.51
C SER A 27 -6.69 -7.24 20.25
N ARG A 28 -5.86 -6.19 20.16
CA ARG A 28 -6.28 -4.80 19.88
C ARG A 28 -6.02 -4.38 18.44
N VAL A 29 -5.73 -5.34 17.55
CA VAL A 29 -5.53 -5.08 16.13
C VAL A 29 -6.46 -5.99 15.34
N SER A 30 -7.46 -5.39 14.71
CA SER A 30 -8.33 -6.10 13.76
C SER A 30 -7.86 -5.84 12.34
N VAL A 31 -8.06 -6.83 11.47
CA VAL A 31 -7.78 -6.72 10.04
C VAL A 31 -9.06 -6.94 9.27
N LYS A 32 -9.33 -6.06 8.30
CA LYS A 32 -10.43 -6.23 7.35
C LYS A 32 -9.88 -6.38 5.94
N PHE A 33 -10.26 -7.48 5.30
CA PHE A 33 -10.00 -7.73 3.88
C PHE A 33 -11.20 -7.28 3.06
N GLY A 34 -10.96 -6.69 1.90
CA GLY A 34 -12.02 -6.28 0.99
C GLY A 34 -11.48 -5.68 -0.29
N GLN A 35 -12.12 -6.01 -1.41
CA GLN A 35 -11.74 -5.53 -2.75
C GLN A 35 -11.82 -4.01 -2.87
N SER A 36 -12.64 -3.36 -2.05
CA SER A 36 -12.72 -1.89 -1.96
C SER A 36 -11.40 -1.22 -1.55
N PHE A 37 -10.48 -1.98 -0.97
CA PHE A 37 -9.16 -1.49 -0.56
C PHE A 37 -8.07 -1.81 -1.59
N ASP A 38 -8.44 -2.43 -2.72
CA ASP A 38 -7.53 -2.81 -3.78
C ASP A 38 -6.98 -1.58 -4.50
N ARG A 39 -5.97 -1.81 -5.36
CA ARG A 39 -5.49 -0.74 -6.23
C ARG A 39 -6.60 -0.40 -7.22
N ILE A 40 -7.01 0.87 -7.24
CA ILE A 40 -7.84 1.40 -8.31
C ILE A 40 -6.99 1.45 -9.59
N PRO A 41 -7.44 0.85 -10.71
CA PRO A 41 -6.75 0.96 -11.99
C PRO A 41 -6.56 2.42 -12.38
N HIS A 42 -5.39 2.74 -12.92
CA HIS A 42 -5.13 4.05 -13.49
C HIS A 42 -6.01 4.23 -14.74
N PRO A 43 -6.55 5.44 -14.98
CA PRO A 43 -7.40 5.70 -16.14
C PRO A 43 -6.67 5.55 -17.48
N ASP A 44 -5.36 5.77 -17.50
CA ASP A 44 -4.52 5.50 -18.68
C ASP A 44 -4.15 4.01 -18.78
N ALA A 45 -4.74 3.33 -19.76
CA ALA A 45 -4.51 1.92 -20.03
C ALA A 45 -3.07 1.61 -20.47
N ALA A 46 -2.36 2.54 -21.11
CA ALA A 46 -0.97 2.33 -21.50
C ALA A 46 -0.05 2.27 -20.27
N LEU A 47 -0.35 3.06 -19.24
CA LEU A 47 0.38 3.02 -17.97
C LEU A 47 0.12 1.71 -17.22
N GLU A 48 -1.10 1.20 -17.27
CA GLU A 48 -1.44 -0.11 -16.71
C GLU A 48 -0.68 -1.25 -17.40
N GLU A 49 -0.66 -1.24 -18.74
CA GLU A 49 0.04 -2.26 -19.52
C GLU A 49 1.56 -2.22 -19.31
N SER A 50 2.11 -1.03 -19.01
CA SER A 50 3.54 -0.89 -18.71
C SER A 50 4.00 -1.76 -17.53
N ILE A 51 3.11 -2.06 -16.57
CA ILE A 51 3.39 -2.93 -15.43
C ILE A 51 3.73 -4.35 -15.93
N SER A 52 2.89 -4.89 -16.81
CA SER A 52 3.08 -6.22 -17.43
C SER A 52 4.35 -6.26 -18.29
N GLN A 53 4.61 -5.19 -19.05
CA GLN A 53 5.80 -5.09 -19.89
C GLN A 53 7.09 -5.12 -19.06
N ILE A 54 7.16 -4.34 -17.97
CA ILE A 54 8.31 -4.33 -17.07
C ILE A 54 8.51 -5.69 -16.41
N TRP A 55 7.42 -6.36 -16.00
CA TRP A 55 7.51 -7.70 -15.42
C TRP A 55 8.11 -8.71 -16.42
N ASN A 56 7.61 -8.73 -17.65
CA ASN A 56 8.11 -9.63 -18.70
C ASN A 56 9.59 -9.38 -19.02
N GLN A 57 10.02 -8.11 -19.08
CA GLN A 57 11.42 -7.76 -19.27
C GLN A 57 12.31 -8.27 -18.12
N ARG A 58 11.84 -8.20 -16.87
CA ARG A 58 12.58 -8.72 -15.71
C ARG A 58 12.66 -10.24 -15.74
N LEU A 59 11.58 -10.91 -16.13
CA LEU A 59 11.53 -12.37 -16.20
C LEU A 59 12.47 -12.93 -17.28
N GLN A 60 12.59 -12.25 -18.43
CA GLN A 60 13.56 -12.62 -19.48
C GLN A 60 15.00 -12.56 -18.98
N ARG A 61 15.33 -11.59 -18.11
CA ARG A 61 16.69 -11.46 -17.54
C ARG A 61 16.93 -12.49 -16.44
N ASN A 62 15.94 -12.71 -15.58
CA ASN A 62 16.02 -13.59 -14.43
C ASN A 62 14.81 -14.54 -14.39
N PRO A 63 14.89 -15.71 -15.07
CA PRO A 63 13.77 -16.64 -15.18
C PRO A 63 13.32 -17.28 -13.86
N SER A 64 14.17 -17.23 -12.83
CA SER A 64 13.84 -17.72 -11.48
C SER A 64 12.95 -16.77 -10.68
N LEU A 65 12.65 -15.57 -11.20
CA LEU A 65 11.71 -14.65 -10.56
C LEU A 65 10.30 -15.23 -10.60
N TYR A 66 9.60 -15.15 -9.48
CA TYR A 66 8.21 -15.58 -9.35
C TYR A 66 7.38 -14.46 -8.74
N ASN A 67 6.09 -14.47 -9.06
CA ASN A 67 5.17 -13.48 -8.55
C ASN A 67 4.60 -13.92 -7.19
N GLY A 68 4.99 -13.22 -6.13
CA GLY A 68 4.53 -13.50 -4.77
C GLY A 68 3.39 -12.58 -4.33
N THR A 69 2.44 -13.13 -3.57
CA THR A 69 1.35 -12.37 -2.97
C THR A 69 1.83 -11.52 -1.78
N LYS A 70 1.32 -10.29 -1.63
CA LYS A 70 1.72 -9.27 -0.64
C LYS A 70 0.52 -8.54 -0.10
N PHE A 71 0.55 -8.05 1.15
CA PHE A 71 -0.54 -7.22 1.63
C PHE A 71 -0.35 -5.72 1.33
N ARG A 72 -1.32 -5.05 0.70
CA ARG A 72 -1.44 -3.60 0.58
C ARG A 72 -2.09 -3.06 1.85
N VAL A 73 -1.42 -2.12 2.50
CA VAL A 73 -2.03 -1.31 3.55
C VAL A 73 -2.80 -0.18 2.88
N CYS A 74 -4.11 -0.11 3.12
CA CYS A 74 -4.91 1.06 2.73
C CYS A 74 -5.00 2.01 3.93
N ILE A 75 -4.53 3.25 3.74
CA ILE A 75 -4.54 4.30 4.76
C ILE A 75 -5.47 5.37 4.24
N CYS A 76 -6.70 5.38 4.72
CA CYS A 76 -7.57 6.55 4.57
C CYS A 76 -7.08 7.64 5.52
N SER A 77 -6.78 8.82 4.99
CA SER A 77 -6.24 9.98 5.73
C SER A 77 -7.15 10.52 6.84
N SER A 78 -8.35 9.97 6.99
CA SER A 78 -9.29 10.36 8.01
C SER A 78 -9.61 9.13 8.86
N ILE A 79 -9.14 9.13 10.10
CA ILE A 79 -9.70 8.29 11.18
C ILE A 79 -11.19 8.62 11.45
N LEU A 80 -11.71 9.68 10.83
CA LEU A 80 -13.12 10.07 10.82
C LEU A 80 -13.72 9.87 9.42
N ILE A 81 -14.94 9.33 9.35
CA ILE A 81 -15.74 9.09 8.14
C ILE A 81 -15.42 7.76 7.42
N CYS A 82 -15.83 6.67 8.06
CA CYS A 82 -16.64 5.70 7.35
C CYS A 82 -18.07 5.84 7.89
N SER A 83 -18.82 6.83 7.38
CA SER A 83 -20.25 7.02 7.73
C SER A 83 -21.16 5.92 7.21
N PHE A 84 -20.62 4.79 6.71
CA PHE A 84 -21.42 3.63 6.28
C PHE A 84 -20.97 2.27 6.85
N CYS A 85 -20.06 2.26 7.84
CA CYS A 85 -19.68 1.01 8.55
C CYS A 85 -19.48 1.20 10.05
N CYS A 86 -20.00 2.29 10.65
CA CYS A 86 -19.93 2.51 12.09
C CYS A 86 -21.28 2.11 12.73
N SER A 87 -21.48 0.81 12.92
CA SER A 87 -22.28 0.35 14.04
C SER A 87 -21.49 -0.72 14.76
N THR A 88 -21.33 -0.47 16.06
CA THR A 88 -20.72 -1.28 17.12
C THR A 88 -19.20 -1.42 17.10
N ASP A 89 -18.58 -0.48 17.82
CA ASP A 89 -17.54 -0.72 18.83
C ASP A 89 -16.44 -1.75 18.48
N THR A 90 -15.43 -1.32 17.72
CA THR A 90 -14.12 -1.99 17.80
C THR A 90 -12.98 -1.07 17.39
N TRP A 91 -12.06 -0.86 18.33
CA TRP A 91 -10.93 0.05 18.19
C TRP A 91 -9.86 -0.54 17.25
N ARG A 92 -9.52 0.23 16.20
CA ARG A 92 -8.39 0.08 15.26
C ARG A 92 -8.43 -1.12 14.28
N CYS A 93 -9.21 -0.93 13.21
CA CYS A 93 -9.16 -1.75 12.00
C CYS A 93 -8.01 -1.33 11.06
N ARG A 94 -7.09 -2.24 10.75
CA ARG A 94 -6.16 -2.11 9.62
C ARG A 94 -6.74 -2.83 8.40
N HIS A 95 -6.69 -2.19 7.25
CA HIS A 95 -7.24 -2.76 6.03
C HIS A 95 -6.11 -3.32 5.17
N LEU A 96 -6.19 -4.61 4.84
CA LEU A 96 -5.18 -5.31 4.06
C LEU A 96 -5.79 -5.95 2.80
N VAL A 97 -5.03 -5.94 1.71
CA VAL A 97 -5.41 -6.54 0.42
C VAL A 97 -4.26 -7.33 -0.16
N ILE A 98 -4.51 -8.42 -0.85
CA ILE A 98 -3.46 -9.15 -1.56
C ILE A 98 -3.08 -8.43 -2.88
N LYS A 99 -1.79 -8.20 -3.09
CA LYS A 99 -1.11 -7.68 -4.28
C LYS A 99 -0.14 -8.73 -4.80
N THR A 100 0.17 -8.65 -6.08
CA THR A 100 1.24 -9.40 -6.74
C THR A 100 2.46 -8.47 -6.95
N TYR A 101 3.65 -9.06 -7.01
CA TYR A 101 4.93 -8.39 -7.31
C TYR A 101 5.05 -8.05 -8.81
#